data_AF-A0A9P4L452-F1
#
_entry.id   AF-A0A9P4L452-F1
#
_cell.length_a   1.000
_cell.length_b   1.000
_cell.length_c   1.000
_cell.angle_alpha   90.00
_cell.angle_beta   90.00
_cell.angle_gamma   90.00
#
_symmetry.space_group_name_H-M   'P 1'
#
loop_
_entity.id
_entity.type
_entity.pdbx_description
1 polymer ?
#
loop_
_entity_poly.entity_id
_entity_poly.type
_entity_poly.pdbx_seq_one_letter_code
_entity_poly.pdbx_strand_id
1 'polypeptide(L)'
;MPVTDEEAALAAIATLDELSAEQQEALRAINTILHNGEPFIDIHELINHYNVLYFRKLLLSRVQVLWSPRLTLCAGICELSKDASTGKFTRIRLKLSTPLLQYRPRPDTINTLLHEAIHAYFFITTSWKHSRGDDGTGHGVGFQLLADAINNHGSYQVTIYHTFHDEVESYRTHVWQCDGPCKVQPPYFGLVKRSMNRAPGKSDSWWSRHEAECGGNYTKTQEPVPTKKQLEAMSGKERAGRQKNKLDSWVKVGTKKRAEPDGNTFERPIDVDGERQISIETQSATKKVATTMIEDVVGSESSFTSSRAGQKKRPLPKDDAPDLSIEKKLLVECPICNLRIAESDINEHLDLVHS
;
A
#
# COMPACT_ATOMS: atom_id res chain seq x y z
N MET A 1 -20.84 -16.02 37.15
CA MET A 1 -20.11 -14.89 36.53
C MET A 1 -20.09 -15.12 35.02
N PRO A 2 -20.04 -14.08 34.17
CA PRO A 2 -19.80 -14.28 32.74
C PRO A 2 -18.42 -14.93 32.54
N VAL A 3 -18.33 -15.89 31.62
CA VAL A 3 -17.08 -16.56 31.28
C VAL A 3 -16.07 -15.51 30.78
N THR A 4 -14.85 -15.54 31.30
CA THR A 4 -13.77 -14.65 30.82
C THR A 4 -13.07 -15.22 29.58
N ASP A 5 -12.29 -14.40 28.89
CA ASP A 5 -11.55 -14.89 27.72
C ASP A 5 -10.49 -15.91 28.14
N GLU A 6 -9.86 -15.75 29.31
CA GLU A 6 -8.91 -16.72 29.86
C GLU A 6 -9.58 -18.07 30.15
N GLU A 7 -10.75 -18.06 30.80
CA GLU A 7 -11.52 -19.28 31.06
C GLU A 7 -11.95 -19.97 29.76
N ALA A 8 -12.38 -19.19 28.76
CA ALA A 8 -12.74 -19.72 27.44
C ALA A 8 -11.52 -20.31 26.71
N ALA A 9 -10.36 -19.63 26.78
CA ALA A 9 -9.11 -20.09 26.19
C ALA A 9 -8.67 -21.41 26.82
N LEU A 10 -8.59 -21.49 28.15
CA LEU A 10 -8.24 -22.71 28.88
C LEU A 10 -9.17 -23.88 28.53
N ALA A 11 -10.47 -23.62 28.42
CA ALA A 11 -11.43 -24.63 28.03
C ALA A 11 -11.26 -25.12 26.58
N ALA A 12 -10.77 -24.28 25.66
CA ALA A 12 -10.41 -24.72 24.31
C ALA A 12 -9.09 -25.49 24.30
N ILE A 13 -8.07 -24.99 25.01
CA ILE A 13 -6.74 -25.61 25.09
C ILE A 13 -6.82 -27.02 25.68
N ALA A 14 -7.62 -27.23 26.73
CA ALA A 14 -7.80 -28.54 27.34
C ALA A 14 -8.33 -29.61 26.36
N THR A 15 -8.95 -29.21 25.24
CA THR A 15 -9.40 -30.15 24.19
C THR A 15 -8.30 -30.58 23.22
N LEU A 16 -7.08 -30.03 23.36
CA LEU A 16 -5.92 -30.36 22.53
C LEU A 16 -5.01 -31.43 23.16
N ASP A 17 -5.15 -31.72 24.46
CA ASP A 17 -4.35 -32.74 25.16
C ASP A 17 -4.68 -34.15 24.65
N GLU A 18 -5.96 -34.47 24.51
CA GLU A 18 -6.46 -35.73 23.93
C GLU A 18 -7.51 -35.43 22.86
N LEU A 19 -7.07 -35.46 21.59
CA LEU A 19 -7.97 -35.20 20.47
C LEU A 19 -9.01 -36.31 20.32
N SER A 20 -10.28 -35.91 20.29
CA SER A 20 -11.39 -36.78 19.90
C SER A 20 -11.24 -37.30 18.47
N ALA A 21 -11.94 -38.38 18.11
CA ALA A 21 -11.92 -38.92 16.75
C ALA A 21 -12.31 -37.87 15.68
N GLU A 22 -13.25 -36.99 16.00
CA GLU A 22 -13.66 -35.89 15.11
C GLU A 22 -12.55 -34.84 14.94
N GLN A 23 -11.85 -34.48 16.03
CA GLN A 23 -10.71 -33.56 15.96
C GLN A 23 -9.51 -34.17 15.23
N GLN A 24 -9.26 -35.47 15.38
CA GLN A 24 -8.23 -36.18 14.62
C GLN A 24 -8.54 -36.15 13.12
N GLU A 25 -9.81 -36.37 12.74
CA GLU A 25 -10.23 -36.25 11.34
C GLU A 25 -10.06 -34.82 10.81
N ALA A 26 -10.48 -33.83 11.58
CA ALA A 26 -10.28 -32.43 11.23
C ALA A 26 -8.79 -32.09 11.06
N LEU A 27 -7.92 -32.58 11.93
CA LEU A 27 -6.47 -32.39 11.83
C LEU A 27 -5.90 -33.02 10.55
N ARG A 28 -6.33 -34.24 10.18
CA ARG A 28 -5.93 -34.88 8.92
C ARG A 28 -6.37 -34.07 7.70
N ALA A 29 -7.61 -33.58 7.70
CA ALA A 29 -8.13 -32.74 6.62
C ALA A 29 -7.36 -31.41 6.52
N ILE A 30 -7.09 -30.75 7.65
CA ILE A 30 -6.25 -29.53 7.70
C ILE A 30 -4.89 -29.80 7.09
N ASN A 31 -4.18 -30.84 7.52
CA ASN A 31 -2.85 -31.15 6.99
C ASN A 31 -2.89 -31.43 5.48
N THR A 32 -3.95 -32.09 5.00
CA THR A 32 -4.15 -32.30 3.56
C THR A 32 -4.30 -30.97 2.83
N ILE A 33 -5.15 -30.06 3.33
CA ILE A 33 -5.33 -28.73 2.75
C ILE A 33 -4.01 -27.97 2.76
N LEU A 34 -3.28 -27.93 3.87
CA LEU A 34 -2.03 -27.17 4.02
C LEU A 34 -0.91 -27.65 3.08
N HIS A 35 -0.91 -28.93 2.71
CA HIS A 35 0.15 -29.57 1.92
C HIS A 35 -0.29 -30.02 0.52
N ASN A 36 -1.46 -29.62 0.05
CA ASN A 36 -2.00 -30.02 -1.27
C ASN A 36 -1.29 -29.40 -2.49
N GLY A 37 -0.33 -28.48 -2.29
CA GLY A 37 0.39 -27.82 -3.39
C GLY A 37 -0.41 -26.76 -4.15
N GLU A 38 -1.69 -26.54 -3.83
CA GLU A 38 -2.51 -25.52 -4.47
C GLU A 38 -2.03 -24.11 -4.11
N PRO A 39 -2.05 -23.14 -5.04
CA PRO A 39 -1.59 -21.79 -4.79
C PRO A 39 -2.53 -21.01 -3.85
N PHE A 40 -3.82 -21.34 -3.86
CA PHE A 40 -4.84 -20.68 -3.05
C PHE A 40 -5.43 -21.63 -2.00
N ILE A 41 -5.90 -21.05 -0.90
CA ILE A 41 -6.53 -21.80 0.19
C ILE A 41 -8.03 -21.56 0.17
N ASP A 42 -8.81 -22.64 0.24
CA ASP A 42 -10.23 -22.54 0.54
C ASP A 42 -10.45 -22.24 2.03
N ILE A 43 -10.70 -20.97 2.33
CA ILE A 43 -10.92 -20.48 3.70
C ILE A 43 -12.23 -21.00 4.31
N HIS A 44 -13.20 -21.41 3.48
CA HIS A 44 -14.49 -21.91 3.93
C HIS A 44 -14.37 -23.37 4.38
N GLU A 45 -13.61 -24.17 3.65
CA GLU A 45 -13.27 -25.53 4.08
C GLU A 45 -12.40 -25.48 5.34
N LEU A 46 -11.35 -24.65 5.33
CA LEU A 46 -10.40 -24.57 6.42
C LEU A 46 -11.04 -24.14 7.75
N ILE A 47 -11.94 -23.15 7.74
CA ILE A 47 -12.63 -22.73 8.97
C ILE A 47 -13.55 -23.81 9.55
N ASN A 48 -14.12 -24.69 8.71
CA ASN A 48 -14.96 -25.79 9.19
C ASN A 48 -14.13 -26.78 10.02
N HIS A 49 -12.93 -27.11 9.55
CA HIS A 49 -12.03 -27.99 10.29
C HIS A 49 -11.43 -27.31 11.52
N TYR A 50 -11.01 -26.04 11.43
CA TYR A 50 -10.56 -25.29 12.60
C TYR A 50 -11.65 -25.13 13.66
N ASN A 51 -12.91 -24.96 13.25
CA ASN A 51 -14.03 -24.90 14.20
C ASN A 51 -14.12 -26.16 15.06
N VAL A 52 -13.89 -27.33 14.46
CA VAL A 52 -13.84 -28.62 15.19
C VAL A 52 -12.59 -28.71 16.05
N LEU A 53 -11.41 -28.46 15.45
CA LEU A 53 -10.13 -28.71 16.11
C LEU A 53 -9.86 -27.74 17.27
N TYR A 54 -10.04 -26.44 17.05
CA TYR A 54 -9.60 -25.39 17.97
C TYR A 54 -10.72 -24.65 18.70
N PHE A 55 -11.94 -24.63 18.13
CA PHE A 55 -13.00 -23.73 18.61
C PHE A 55 -14.25 -24.43 19.14
N ARG A 56 -14.11 -25.70 19.55
CA ARG A 56 -15.16 -26.48 20.24
C ARG A 56 -16.49 -26.53 19.51
N LYS A 57 -16.44 -26.43 18.18
CA LYS A 57 -17.60 -26.41 17.26
C LYS A 57 -18.55 -25.22 17.45
N LEU A 58 -18.12 -24.15 18.12
CA LEU A 58 -19.02 -23.03 18.50
C LEU A 58 -19.19 -21.97 17.41
N LEU A 59 -18.33 -21.92 16.38
CA LEU A 59 -18.31 -20.81 15.41
C LEU A 59 -19.46 -20.85 14.40
N LEU A 60 -19.70 -22.00 13.75
CA LEU A 60 -20.48 -22.06 12.49
C LEU A 60 -21.95 -21.62 12.61
N SER A 61 -22.53 -21.65 13.80
CA SER A 61 -23.91 -21.18 14.02
C SER A 61 -24.06 -19.66 13.93
N ARG A 62 -22.97 -18.90 14.14
CA ARG A 62 -22.98 -17.43 14.24
C ARG A 62 -21.98 -16.75 13.34
N VAL A 63 -20.96 -17.46 12.87
CA VAL A 63 -19.83 -16.91 12.10
C VAL A 63 -20.00 -17.18 10.62
N GLN A 64 -19.78 -16.15 9.80
CA GLN A 64 -19.63 -16.27 8.36
C GLN A 64 -18.25 -15.76 7.96
N VAL A 65 -17.51 -16.54 7.17
CA VAL A 65 -16.22 -16.13 6.59
C VAL A 65 -16.44 -15.62 5.17
N LEU A 66 -15.79 -14.52 4.78
CA LEU A 66 -15.96 -13.85 3.49
C LEU A 66 -14.65 -13.23 2.99
N TRP A 67 -14.42 -13.28 1.68
CA TRP A 67 -13.46 -12.41 1.01
C TRP A 67 -14.01 -10.99 0.84
N SER A 68 -13.19 -9.98 1.12
CA SER A 68 -13.55 -8.57 0.96
C SER A 68 -12.66 -7.88 -0.08
N PRO A 69 -13.23 -7.42 -1.22
CA PRO A 69 -12.49 -6.68 -2.22
C PRO A 69 -12.19 -5.22 -1.83
N ARG A 70 -12.71 -4.77 -0.67
CA ARG A 70 -12.63 -3.37 -0.23
C ARG A 70 -11.91 -3.19 1.11
N LEU A 71 -11.54 -4.28 1.78
CA LEU A 71 -10.82 -4.22 3.04
C LEU A 71 -9.34 -3.95 2.74
N THR A 72 -8.86 -2.74 3.00
CA THR A 72 -7.46 -2.34 2.74
C THR A 72 -6.77 -1.74 3.96
N LEU A 73 -7.43 -1.74 5.12
CA LEU A 73 -6.87 -1.18 6.37
C LEU A 73 -6.17 -2.24 7.22
N CYS A 74 -6.49 -3.51 7.00
CA CYS A 74 -5.95 -4.67 7.69
C CYS A 74 -6.22 -5.91 6.82
N ALA A 75 -5.47 -6.99 7.02
CA ALA A 75 -5.65 -8.23 6.27
C ALA A 75 -6.92 -9.00 6.68
N GLY A 76 -7.38 -8.84 7.92
CA GLY A 76 -8.57 -9.49 8.46
C GLY A 76 -9.35 -8.56 9.38
N ILE A 77 -10.67 -8.78 9.50
CA ILE A 77 -11.47 -8.14 10.54
C ILE A 77 -12.64 -9.04 10.98
N CYS A 78 -12.83 -9.12 12.29
CA CYS A 78 -13.99 -9.69 12.95
C CYS A 78 -15.07 -8.61 13.19
N GLU A 79 -16.13 -8.64 12.39
CA GLU A 79 -17.22 -7.66 12.43
C GLU A 79 -18.48 -8.25 13.10
N LEU A 80 -18.95 -7.61 14.17
CA LEU A 80 -20.20 -7.95 14.84
C LEU A 80 -21.40 -7.34 14.12
N SER A 81 -22.48 -8.10 13.96
CA SER A 81 -23.76 -7.57 13.47
C SER A 81 -24.84 -7.65 14.53
N LYS A 82 -25.61 -6.56 14.66
CA LYS A 82 -26.79 -6.49 15.51
C LYS A 82 -28.04 -6.88 14.72
N ASP A 83 -28.94 -7.59 15.39
CA ASP A 83 -30.29 -7.78 14.91
C ASP A 83 -31.06 -6.45 14.95
N ALA A 84 -31.72 -6.11 13.86
CA ALA A 84 -32.39 -4.81 13.72
C ALA A 84 -33.61 -4.67 14.63
N SER A 85 -34.25 -5.77 15.02
CA SER A 85 -35.45 -5.76 15.85
C SER A 85 -35.12 -5.72 17.35
N THR A 86 -34.10 -6.45 17.77
CA THR A 86 -33.74 -6.59 19.20
C THR A 86 -32.55 -5.72 19.61
N GLY A 87 -31.78 -5.19 18.65
CA GLY A 87 -30.55 -4.44 18.90
C GLY A 87 -29.39 -5.27 19.47
N LYS A 88 -29.57 -6.59 19.63
CA LYS A 88 -28.58 -7.51 20.21
C LYS A 88 -27.64 -8.03 19.13
N PHE A 89 -26.39 -8.29 19.51
CA PHE A 89 -25.46 -8.99 18.64
C PHE A 89 -25.93 -10.43 18.40
N THR A 90 -25.98 -10.84 17.14
CA THR A 90 -26.48 -12.17 16.75
C THR A 90 -25.51 -12.94 15.86
N ARG A 91 -24.74 -12.24 15.03
CA ARG A 91 -23.82 -12.86 14.05
C ARG A 91 -22.48 -12.13 14.00
N ILE A 92 -21.49 -12.84 13.48
CA ILE A 92 -20.11 -12.40 13.26
C ILE A 92 -19.77 -12.61 11.78
N ARG A 93 -19.10 -11.64 11.17
CA ARG A 93 -18.49 -11.79 9.85
C ARG A 93 -16.98 -11.67 9.97
N LEU A 94 -16.26 -12.73 9.59
CA LEU A 94 -14.82 -12.68 9.40
C LEU A 94 -14.55 -12.29 7.95
N LYS A 95 -14.02 -11.09 7.75
CA LYS A 95 -13.70 -10.58 6.42
C LYS A 95 -12.20 -10.65 6.22
N LEU A 96 -11.75 -11.38 5.21
CA LEU A 96 -10.35 -11.42 4.78
C LEU A 96 -10.15 -10.49 3.59
N SER A 97 -9.04 -9.75 3.58
CA SER A 97 -8.72 -8.77 2.55
C SER A 97 -8.23 -9.47 1.29
N THR A 98 -9.04 -9.42 0.23
CA THR A 98 -8.58 -9.84 -1.09
C THR A 98 -7.37 -9.00 -1.55
N PRO A 99 -7.39 -7.65 -1.45
CA PRO A 99 -6.25 -6.83 -1.88
C PRO A 99 -4.94 -7.15 -1.17
N LEU A 100 -4.97 -7.45 0.14
CA LEU A 100 -3.76 -7.66 0.93
C LEU A 100 -3.28 -9.11 0.96
N LEU A 101 -4.12 -10.10 0.66
CA LEU A 101 -3.78 -11.52 0.81
C LEU A 101 -3.68 -12.31 -0.49
N GLN A 102 -4.34 -11.88 -1.58
CA GLN A 102 -4.48 -12.71 -2.80
C GLN A 102 -3.16 -13.08 -3.50
N TYR A 103 -2.10 -12.30 -3.27
CA TYR A 103 -0.75 -12.54 -3.84
C TYR A 103 0.30 -12.79 -2.76
N ARG A 104 -0.15 -13.14 -1.55
CA ARG A 104 0.74 -13.44 -0.43
C ARG A 104 0.95 -14.94 -0.29
N PRO A 105 2.06 -15.34 0.37
CA PRO A 105 2.24 -16.72 0.78
C PRO A 105 1.03 -17.22 1.56
N ARG A 106 0.70 -18.50 1.35
CA ARG A 106 -0.40 -19.20 2.01
C ARG A 106 -0.46 -18.99 3.54
N PRO A 107 0.67 -19.02 4.29
CA PRO A 107 0.66 -18.76 5.74
C PRO A 107 -0.01 -17.45 6.14
N ASP A 108 0.11 -16.39 5.34
CA ASP A 108 -0.48 -15.09 5.67
C ASP A 108 -2.00 -15.17 5.72
N THR A 109 -2.62 -15.90 4.78
CA THR A 109 -4.07 -16.12 4.77
C THR A 109 -4.50 -17.00 5.95
N ILE A 110 -3.75 -18.06 6.24
CA ILE A 110 -4.03 -19.00 7.33
C ILE A 110 -3.97 -18.31 8.69
N ASN A 111 -2.85 -17.64 8.96
CA ASN A 111 -2.61 -16.95 10.22
C ASN A 111 -3.65 -15.82 10.43
N THR A 112 -4.01 -15.10 9.36
CA THR A 112 -5.07 -14.09 9.43
C THR A 112 -6.43 -14.73 9.73
N LEU A 113 -6.79 -15.84 9.09
CA LEU A 113 -8.06 -16.54 9.37
C LEU A 113 -8.14 -17.01 10.82
N LEU A 114 -7.06 -17.61 11.35
CA LEU A 114 -6.99 -18.06 12.74
C LEU A 114 -7.08 -16.88 13.71
N HIS A 115 -6.36 -15.78 13.46
CA HIS A 115 -6.42 -14.56 14.27
C HIS A 115 -7.87 -14.06 14.42
N GLU A 116 -8.57 -13.90 13.30
CA GLU A 116 -9.96 -13.44 13.32
C GLU A 116 -10.93 -14.48 13.93
N ALA A 117 -10.65 -15.77 13.77
CA ALA A 117 -11.44 -16.85 14.37
C ALA A 117 -11.30 -16.90 15.90
N ILE A 118 -10.12 -16.60 16.45
CA ILE A 118 -9.91 -16.45 17.90
C ILE A 118 -10.77 -15.31 18.45
N HIS A 119 -10.79 -14.15 17.79
CA HIS A 119 -11.70 -13.07 18.18
C HIS A 119 -13.16 -13.50 18.17
N ALA A 120 -13.60 -14.20 17.11
CA ALA A 120 -14.96 -14.70 17.03
C ALA A 120 -15.30 -15.70 18.14
N TYR A 121 -14.36 -16.58 18.47
CA TYR A 121 -14.52 -17.55 19.55
C TYR A 121 -14.81 -16.84 20.88
N PHE A 122 -14.01 -15.82 21.24
CA PHE A 122 -14.26 -15.07 22.47
C PHE A 122 -15.55 -14.28 22.45
N PHE A 123 -15.90 -13.61 21.35
CA PHE A 123 -17.20 -12.94 21.27
C PHE A 123 -18.37 -13.89 21.52
N ILE A 124 -18.27 -15.16 21.10
CA ILE A 124 -19.31 -16.16 21.32
C ILE A 124 -19.30 -16.67 22.77
N THR A 125 -18.14 -16.96 23.35
CA THR A 125 -18.03 -17.56 24.68
C THR A 125 -18.20 -16.55 25.82
N THR A 126 -17.84 -15.28 25.60
CA THR A 126 -17.85 -14.22 26.64
C THR A 126 -19.00 -13.23 26.48
N SER A 127 -20.12 -13.71 25.91
CA SER A 127 -21.36 -12.93 25.78
C SER A 127 -21.16 -11.58 25.06
N TRP A 128 -20.40 -11.60 23.97
CA TRP A 128 -20.12 -10.46 23.09
C TRP A 128 -19.26 -9.34 23.69
N LYS A 129 -18.53 -9.63 24.78
CA LYS A 129 -17.74 -8.62 25.49
C LYS A 129 -16.25 -8.66 25.20
N HIS A 130 -15.70 -9.80 24.75
CA HIS A 130 -14.30 -10.05 24.39
C HIS A 130 -13.30 -8.95 24.80
N SER A 131 -12.49 -9.25 25.82
CA SER A 131 -11.46 -8.38 26.35
C SER A 131 -10.35 -8.12 25.32
N ARG A 132 -10.08 -6.83 25.10
CA ARG A 132 -9.11 -6.35 24.11
C ARG A 132 -7.78 -5.89 24.72
N GLY A 133 -7.59 -6.09 26.02
CA GLY A 133 -6.41 -5.60 26.75
C GLY A 133 -6.38 -4.08 26.89
N ASP A 134 -5.58 -3.59 27.84
CA ASP A 134 -5.39 -2.16 28.12
C ASP A 134 -4.18 -1.56 27.37
N ASP A 135 -3.37 -2.41 26.72
CA ASP A 135 -2.15 -2.03 26.00
C ASP A 135 -2.42 -1.43 24.60
N GLY A 136 -3.69 -1.37 24.20
CA GLY A 136 -4.11 -0.81 22.91
C GLY A 136 -3.91 -1.74 21.71
N THR A 137 -3.45 -2.99 21.92
CA THR A 137 -3.26 -3.97 20.84
C THR A 137 -4.58 -4.55 20.35
N GLY A 138 -5.53 -4.75 21.27
CA GLY A 138 -6.76 -5.47 20.97
C GLY A 138 -6.74 -6.93 21.44
N HIS A 139 -5.67 -7.39 22.12
CA HIS A 139 -5.38 -8.80 22.36
C HIS A 139 -5.00 -9.08 23.82
N GLY A 140 -6.01 -9.26 24.68
CA GLY A 140 -5.81 -9.60 26.10
C GLY A 140 -5.16 -10.97 26.35
N VAL A 141 -4.94 -11.32 27.62
CA VAL A 141 -4.26 -12.56 28.04
C VAL A 141 -4.92 -13.81 27.46
N GLY A 142 -6.26 -13.90 27.50
CA GLY A 142 -6.99 -15.02 26.88
C GLY A 142 -6.66 -15.21 25.39
N PHE A 143 -6.51 -14.12 24.63
CA PHE A 143 -6.12 -14.19 23.22
C PHE A 143 -4.71 -14.76 23.05
N GLN A 144 -3.75 -14.23 23.80
CA GLN A 144 -2.35 -14.66 23.72
C GLN A 144 -2.23 -16.15 24.07
N LEU A 145 -2.89 -16.60 25.14
CA LEU A 145 -2.90 -18.02 25.54
C LEU A 145 -3.43 -18.94 24.42
N LEU A 146 -4.58 -18.60 23.82
CA LEU A 146 -5.16 -19.44 22.78
C LEU A 146 -4.36 -19.39 21.48
N ALA A 147 -3.85 -18.22 21.09
CA ALA A 147 -2.99 -18.06 19.92
C ALA A 147 -1.70 -18.88 20.06
N ASP A 148 -1.04 -18.82 21.21
CA ASP A 148 0.19 -19.57 21.49
C ASP A 148 -0.06 -21.09 21.47
N ALA A 149 -1.16 -21.55 22.07
CA ALA A 149 -1.52 -22.96 22.04
C ALA A 149 -1.79 -23.46 20.61
N ILE A 150 -2.50 -22.68 19.80
CA ILE A 150 -2.76 -23.00 18.38
C ILE A 150 -1.46 -23.01 17.58
N ASN A 151 -0.59 -22.02 17.79
CA ASN A 151 0.73 -21.93 17.14
C ASN A 151 1.58 -23.17 17.45
N ASN A 152 1.67 -23.55 18.72
CA ASN A 152 2.45 -24.70 19.16
C ASN A 152 1.88 -26.04 18.65
N HIS A 153 0.55 -26.17 18.63
CA HIS A 153 -0.11 -27.39 18.17
C HIS A 153 -0.01 -27.57 16.65
N GLY A 154 -0.24 -26.50 15.88
CA GLY A 154 -0.39 -26.56 14.42
C GLY A 154 0.78 -26.00 13.61
N SER A 155 1.88 -25.58 14.25
CA SER A 155 3.00 -24.88 13.61
C SER A 155 2.58 -23.61 12.85
N TYR A 156 1.67 -22.83 13.45
CA TYR A 156 1.22 -21.53 12.92
C TYR A 156 2.03 -20.36 13.49
N GLN A 157 1.79 -19.17 12.96
CA GLN A 157 2.42 -17.92 13.40
C GLN A 157 1.37 -16.82 13.56
N VAL A 158 0.33 -17.10 14.34
CA VAL A 158 -0.68 -16.12 14.72
C VAL A 158 -0.05 -15.12 15.70
N THR A 159 -0.02 -13.85 15.31
CA THR A 159 0.52 -12.74 16.13
C THR A 159 -0.58 -11.78 16.55
N ILE A 160 -0.33 -10.99 17.61
CA ILE A 160 -1.21 -9.88 18.02
C ILE A 160 -1.12 -8.67 17.08
N TYR A 161 0.01 -8.53 16.37
CA TYR A 161 0.20 -7.46 15.39
C TYR A 161 -0.26 -7.89 14.00
N HIS A 162 -0.85 -6.97 13.25
CA HIS A 162 -1.07 -7.14 11.81
C HIS A 162 0.24 -6.80 11.07
N THR A 163 0.78 -7.71 10.26
CA THR A 163 2.09 -7.56 9.59
C THR A 163 2.07 -6.79 8.26
N PHE A 164 1.01 -6.02 7.98
CA PHE A 164 0.73 -5.45 6.64
C PHE A 164 0.82 -3.92 6.58
N HIS A 165 1.68 -3.30 7.40
CA HIS A 165 1.72 -1.84 7.55
C HIS A 165 2.06 -1.11 6.24
N ASP A 166 3.07 -1.59 5.51
CA ASP A 166 3.55 -0.97 4.28
C ASP A 166 2.53 -1.16 3.14
N GLU A 167 1.94 -2.35 3.03
CA GLU A 167 0.90 -2.64 2.05
C GLU A 167 -0.34 -1.78 2.32
N VAL A 168 -0.79 -1.71 3.58
CA VAL A 168 -1.91 -0.84 3.98
C VAL A 168 -1.62 0.62 3.65
N GLU A 169 -0.40 1.09 3.90
CA GLU A 169 0.00 2.46 3.57
C GLU A 169 0.00 2.71 2.06
N SER A 170 0.41 1.73 1.24
CA SER A 170 0.35 1.81 -0.23
C SER A 170 -1.07 2.02 -0.77
N TYR A 171 -2.08 1.47 -0.09
CA TYR A 171 -3.49 1.67 -0.44
C TYR A 171 -4.01 3.05 -0.05
N ARG A 172 -3.34 3.83 0.81
CA ARG A 172 -3.80 5.15 1.26
C ARG A 172 -3.44 6.25 0.26
N THR A 173 -3.89 6.08 -0.98
CA THR A 173 -3.53 6.93 -2.12
C THR A 173 -4.21 8.30 -2.13
N HIS A 174 -5.25 8.50 -1.32
CA HIS A 174 -5.91 9.80 -1.20
C HIS A 174 -5.34 10.55 -0.02
N VAL A 175 -4.71 11.69 -0.28
CA VAL A 175 -4.04 12.50 0.74
C VAL A 175 -4.69 13.87 0.81
N TRP A 176 -5.01 14.30 2.02
CA TRP A 176 -5.47 15.65 2.34
C TRP A 176 -4.51 16.31 3.30
N GLN A 177 -4.35 17.61 3.14
CA GLN A 177 -3.56 18.48 4.01
C GLN A 177 -4.48 19.52 4.63
N CYS A 178 -4.52 19.57 5.97
CA CYS A 178 -5.15 20.66 6.71
C CYS A 178 -4.39 21.96 6.43
N ASP A 179 -5.07 23.09 6.29
CA ASP A 179 -4.46 24.41 6.13
C ASP A 179 -4.07 25.11 7.44
N GLY A 180 -4.59 24.64 8.58
CA GLY A 180 -4.46 25.23 9.92
C GLY A 180 -3.18 24.88 10.71
N PRO A 181 -3.13 25.25 12.00
CA PRO A 181 -1.92 25.10 12.83
C PRO A 181 -1.47 23.66 13.05
N CYS A 182 -2.35 22.66 12.88
CA CYS A 182 -1.97 21.25 13.03
C CYS A 182 -0.95 20.76 11.99
N LYS A 183 -0.70 21.52 10.91
CA LYS A 183 0.36 21.23 9.91
C LYS A 183 1.73 20.98 10.51
N VAL A 184 2.07 21.68 11.59
CA VAL A 184 3.38 21.60 12.23
C VAL A 184 3.35 20.80 13.53
N GLN A 185 2.18 20.24 13.88
CA GLN A 185 1.98 19.54 15.13
C GLN A 185 2.09 18.03 14.92
N PRO A 186 2.92 17.33 15.73
CA PRO A 186 2.94 15.88 15.72
C PRO A 186 1.62 15.32 16.26
N PRO A 187 1.29 14.06 15.94
CA PRO A 187 2.06 13.14 15.10
C PRO A 187 1.70 13.22 13.60
N TYR A 188 0.62 13.90 13.24
CA TYR A 188 0.05 13.81 11.88
C TYR A 188 0.45 14.95 10.96
N PHE A 189 0.96 16.08 11.48
CA PHE A 189 1.41 17.22 10.67
C PHE A 189 0.34 17.70 9.67
N GLY A 190 -0.92 17.69 10.11
CA GLY A 190 -2.09 18.06 9.32
C GLY A 190 -2.40 17.13 8.14
N LEU A 191 -1.75 15.97 8.03
CA LEU A 191 -2.01 14.99 6.98
C LEU A 191 -3.12 14.03 7.37
N VAL A 192 -4.02 13.76 6.42
CA VAL A 192 -4.94 12.64 6.47
C VAL A 192 -4.78 11.83 5.20
N LYS A 193 -4.45 10.54 5.34
CA LYS A 193 -4.30 9.60 4.22
C LYS A 193 -5.40 8.54 4.29
N ARG A 194 -6.08 8.25 3.18
CA ARG A 194 -7.16 7.26 3.12
C ARG A 194 -7.10 6.45 1.83
N SER A 195 -7.62 5.24 1.88
CA SER A 195 -7.79 4.39 0.69
C SER A 195 -9.01 4.73 -0.15
N MET A 196 -9.97 5.46 0.42
CA MET A 196 -11.16 5.92 -0.29
C MET A 196 -11.13 7.44 -0.46
N ASN A 197 -11.67 7.93 -1.57
CA ASN A 197 -11.86 9.36 -1.84
C ASN A 197 -12.98 9.95 -0.95
N ARG A 198 -12.75 10.00 0.36
CA ARG A 198 -13.64 10.59 1.35
C ARG A 198 -12.89 11.69 2.08
N ALA A 199 -13.25 12.95 1.84
CA ALA A 199 -12.64 14.06 2.55
C ALA A 199 -12.84 13.94 4.07
N PRO A 200 -11.89 14.42 4.88
CA PRO A 200 -12.10 14.61 6.32
C PRO A 200 -13.35 15.46 6.59
N GLY A 201 -14.16 15.08 7.58
CA GLY A 201 -15.36 15.83 7.92
C GLY A 201 -16.09 15.27 9.13
N LYS A 202 -17.28 15.83 9.42
CA LYS A 202 -18.09 15.57 10.64
C LYS A 202 -18.38 14.09 10.95
N SER A 203 -18.30 13.21 9.97
CA SER A 203 -18.43 11.76 10.15
C SER A 203 -17.23 11.10 10.86
N ASP A 204 -16.09 11.79 10.93
CA ASP A 204 -14.89 11.29 11.59
C ASP A 204 -14.95 11.58 13.10
N SER A 205 -14.64 10.59 13.92
CA SER A 205 -14.75 10.67 15.39
C SER A 205 -13.87 11.77 16.01
N TRP A 206 -12.78 12.15 15.35
CA TRP A 206 -11.87 13.20 15.78
C TRP A 206 -12.22 14.59 15.23
N TRP A 207 -13.22 14.71 14.35
CA TRP A 207 -13.51 15.96 13.64
C TRP A 207 -13.88 17.10 14.57
N SER A 208 -14.77 16.86 15.54
CA SER A 208 -15.19 17.90 16.49
C SER A 208 -14.03 18.45 17.31
N ARG A 209 -13.05 17.60 17.66
CA ARG A 209 -11.82 18.03 18.35
C ARG A 209 -10.97 18.89 17.42
N HIS A 210 -10.74 18.44 16.19
CA HIS A 210 -9.99 19.21 15.21
C HIS A 210 -10.62 20.58 14.92
N GLU A 211 -11.95 20.65 14.83
CA GLU A 211 -12.68 21.91 14.63
C GLU A 211 -12.45 22.87 15.81
N ALA A 212 -12.46 22.37 17.05
CA ALA A 212 -12.25 23.19 18.25
C ALA A 212 -10.79 23.63 18.45
N GLU A 213 -9.82 22.75 18.19
CA GLU A 213 -8.40 22.98 18.51
C GLU A 213 -7.60 23.57 17.34
N CYS A 214 -8.00 23.29 16.10
CA CYS A 214 -7.29 23.71 14.89
C CYS A 214 -8.14 24.66 14.03
N GLY A 215 -9.40 24.31 13.75
CA GLY A 215 -10.30 25.11 12.91
C GLY A 215 -9.92 25.18 11.41
N GLY A 216 -8.87 24.49 10.98
CA GLY A 216 -8.42 24.48 9.59
C GLY A 216 -9.29 23.63 8.65
N ASN A 217 -9.12 23.83 7.35
CA ASN A 217 -9.78 23.10 6.28
C ASN A 217 -8.84 22.11 5.60
N TYR A 218 -9.37 20.95 5.21
CA TYR A 218 -8.62 19.92 4.50
C TYR A 218 -8.76 20.06 2.99
N THR A 219 -7.63 20.25 2.30
CA THR A 219 -7.57 20.25 0.83
C THR A 219 -6.88 19.00 0.32
N LYS A 220 -7.41 18.41 -0.76
CA LYS A 220 -6.86 17.19 -1.36
C LYS A 220 -5.55 17.52 -2.09
N THR A 221 -4.46 16.84 -1.75
CA THR A 221 -3.12 17.07 -2.31
C THR A 221 -2.65 15.94 -3.22
N GLN A 222 -3.15 14.72 -3.01
CA GLN A 222 -2.81 13.56 -3.85
C GLN A 222 -4.03 12.68 -4.12
N GLU A 223 -4.08 12.11 -5.33
CA GLU A 223 -5.07 11.14 -5.74
C GLU A 223 -4.44 10.07 -6.67
N PRO A 224 -4.99 8.84 -6.68
CA PRO A 224 -4.53 7.79 -7.56
C PRO A 224 -4.76 8.16 -9.02
N VAL A 225 -3.92 7.62 -9.90
CA VAL A 225 -4.05 7.78 -11.35
C VAL A 225 -5.38 7.14 -11.80
N PRO A 226 -6.21 7.83 -12.58
CA PRO A 226 -7.48 7.28 -13.04
C PRO A 226 -7.24 6.04 -13.91
N THR A 227 -8.08 5.03 -13.71
CA THR A 227 -8.06 3.79 -14.50
C THR A 227 -8.44 4.04 -15.97
N LYS A 228 -8.07 3.14 -16.90
CA LYS A 228 -8.46 3.23 -18.32
C LYS A 228 -9.98 3.39 -18.49
N LYS A 229 -10.77 2.60 -17.74
CA LYS A 229 -12.24 2.70 -17.73
C LYS A 229 -12.74 4.07 -17.26
N GLN A 230 -12.12 4.64 -16.22
CA GLN A 230 -12.47 6.00 -15.76
C GLN A 230 -12.08 7.07 -16.79
N LEU A 231 -10.95 6.91 -17.49
CA LEU A 231 -10.52 7.80 -18.57
C LEU A 231 -11.42 7.74 -19.80
N GLU A 232 -12.01 6.58 -20.08
CA GLU A 232 -12.97 6.36 -21.16
C GLU A 232 -14.36 6.88 -20.80
N ALA A 233 -14.75 6.83 -19.52
CA ALA A 233 -16.03 7.36 -19.04
C ALA A 233 -16.03 8.89 -18.79
N MET A 234 -14.86 9.53 -18.75
CA MET A 234 -14.74 10.98 -18.54
C MET A 234 -15.08 11.78 -19.81
N SER A 235 -15.63 12.99 -19.61
CA SER A 235 -15.89 13.93 -20.71
C SER A 235 -14.58 14.37 -21.40
N GLY A 236 -14.64 14.72 -22.68
CA GLY A 236 -13.49 15.22 -23.44
C GLY A 236 -12.79 16.41 -22.78
N LYS A 237 -13.54 17.28 -22.08
CA LYS A 237 -12.98 18.42 -21.32
C LYS A 237 -12.22 17.97 -20.06
N GLU A 238 -12.71 16.97 -19.35
CA GLU A 238 -12.04 16.41 -18.16
C GLU A 238 -10.77 15.64 -18.54
N ARG A 239 -10.79 14.96 -19.70
CA ARG A 239 -9.63 14.25 -20.24
C ARG A 239 -8.54 15.23 -20.70
N ALA A 240 -8.91 16.34 -21.33
CA ALA A 240 -7.97 17.40 -21.74
C ALA A 240 -7.30 18.08 -20.54
N GLY A 241 -8.03 18.35 -19.45
CA GLY A 241 -7.47 18.95 -18.23
C GLY A 241 -6.49 18.06 -17.45
N ARG A 242 -6.40 16.77 -17.78
CA ARG A 242 -5.50 15.79 -17.13
C ARG A 242 -4.26 15.45 -17.96
N GLN A 243 -4.10 15.98 -19.18
CA GLN A 243 -2.88 15.80 -19.97
C GLN A 243 -1.74 16.60 -19.34
N LYS A 244 -0.92 15.96 -18.50
CA LYS A 244 0.38 16.50 -18.11
C LYS A 244 1.37 16.24 -19.23
N ASN A 245 2.13 17.27 -19.60
CA ASN A 245 3.19 17.16 -20.60
C ASN A 245 4.22 16.12 -20.16
N LYS A 246 4.72 15.29 -21.09
CA LYS A 246 5.69 14.21 -20.82
C LYS A 246 6.92 14.68 -20.03
N LEU A 247 7.27 15.97 -20.13
CA LEU A 247 8.35 16.64 -19.41
C LEU A 247 8.19 16.62 -17.87
N ASP A 248 6.97 16.71 -17.34
CA ASP A 248 6.72 16.71 -15.88
C ASP A 248 7.10 15.38 -15.21
N SER A 249 7.07 14.28 -15.97
CA SER A 249 7.47 12.96 -15.47
C SER A 249 9.00 12.85 -15.31
N TRP A 250 9.77 13.49 -16.19
CA TRP A 250 11.23 13.44 -16.18
C TRP A 250 11.84 14.33 -15.09
N VAL A 251 11.24 15.49 -14.80
CA VAL A 251 11.71 16.41 -13.75
C VAL A 251 11.61 15.78 -12.35
N LYS A 252 10.62 14.90 -12.12
CA LYS A 252 10.46 14.20 -10.83
C LYS A 252 11.42 13.02 -10.63
N VAL A 253 11.97 12.46 -11.70
CA VAL A 253 12.98 11.38 -11.61
C VAL A 253 14.37 11.96 -11.31
N GLY A 254 14.67 13.17 -11.77
CA GLY A 254 15.97 13.83 -11.57
C GLY A 254 16.24 14.30 -10.13
N THR A 255 15.20 14.60 -9.35
CA THR A 255 15.34 15.11 -7.97
C THR A 255 15.55 14.01 -6.91
N LYS A 256 15.41 12.73 -7.25
CA LYS A 256 15.66 11.61 -6.33
C LYS A 256 17.11 11.07 -6.33
N LYS A 257 18.03 11.66 -7.10
CA LYS A 257 19.45 11.23 -7.19
C LYS A 257 20.48 12.18 -6.57
N ARG A 258 20.06 13.13 -5.73
CA ARG A 258 20.99 13.90 -4.88
C ARG A 258 20.53 13.88 -3.43
N ALA A 259 20.81 12.75 -2.77
CA ALA A 259 21.03 12.71 -1.33
C ALA A 259 22.39 12.02 -1.17
N GLU A 260 23.39 12.79 -0.73
CA GLU A 260 24.71 12.25 -0.36
C GLU A 260 24.64 11.55 1.00
N PRO A 261 25.56 10.59 1.27
CA PRO A 261 25.61 9.85 2.52
C PRO A 261 26.39 10.61 3.59
N ASP A 262 25.98 10.43 4.86
CA ASP A 262 26.70 10.85 6.06
C ASP A 262 28.10 10.20 6.14
N GLY A 263 29.09 11.01 6.54
CA GLY A 263 30.47 10.59 6.78
C GLY A 263 31.20 11.55 7.71
N ASN A 264 31.18 11.21 8.99
CA ASN A 264 31.74 11.90 10.15
C ASN A 264 33.29 11.96 10.11
N THR A 265 33.90 13.15 10.16
CA THR A 265 35.26 13.33 10.71
C THR A 265 35.49 14.78 11.14
N PHE A 266 35.84 14.95 12.42
CA PHE A 266 36.39 16.15 13.02
C PHE A 266 37.70 16.55 12.36
N GLU A 267 37.92 17.85 12.11
CA GLU A 267 39.23 18.48 12.30
C GLU A 267 39.11 20.01 12.43
N ARG A 268 39.90 20.54 13.35
CA ARG A 268 39.87 21.93 13.86
C ARG A 268 40.65 22.88 12.92
N PRO A 269 40.26 24.14 12.76
CA PRO A 269 41.13 25.15 12.14
C PRO A 269 42.19 25.63 13.13
N ILE A 270 43.45 25.63 12.67
CA ILE A 270 44.62 26.20 13.34
C ILE A 270 44.61 27.73 13.16
N ASP A 271 44.91 28.38 14.28
CA ASP A 271 45.04 29.81 14.51
C ASP A 271 46.34 30.36 13.91
N VAL A 272 46.30 31.56 13.29
CA VAL A 272 47.46 32.43 13.12
C VAL A 272 47.00 33.89 13.25
N ASP A 273 47.32 34.46 14.40
CA ASP A 273 47.17 35.87 14.77
C ASP A 273 47.97 36.83 13.88
N GLY A 274 47.47 38.07 13.75
CA GLY A 274 48.20 39.18 13.12
C GLY A 274 47.42 40.50 13.01
N GLU A 275 47.27 41.18 14.15
CA GLU A 275 46.69 42.50 14.44
C GLU A 275 46.66 43.59 13.33
N ARG A 276 45.53 44.32 13.22
CA ARG A 276 45.39 45.73 13.65
C ARG A 276 44.00 46.33 13.33
N GLN A 277 43.41 46.97 14.34
CA GLN A 277 42.31 47.93 14.23
C GLN A 277 42.72 49.16 13.41
N ILE A 278 41.79 49.75 12.65
CA ILE A 278 41.46 51.18 12.63
C ILE A 278 40.06 51.38 12.02
N SER A 279 39.40 52.37 12.60
CA SER A 279 38.00 52.77 12.57
C SER A 279 37.60 53.63 11.35
N ILE A 280 36.28 53.66 11.09
CA ILE A 280 35.46 54.81 10.64
C ILE A 280 35.84 55.47 9.29
N GLU A 281 35.00 55.40 8.25
CA GLU A 281 33.97 56.42 7.95
C GLU A 281 33.32 56.18 6.58
N THR A 282 32.04 56.52 6.54
CA THR A 282 31.15 56.66 5.38
C THR A 282 31.72 57.53 4.25
N GLN A 283 31.44 57.17 3.00
CA GLN A 283 31.06 58.13 1.97
C GLN A 283 30.32 57.48 0.80
N SER A 284 29.15 58.01 0.53
CA SER A 284 28.31 57.77 -0.63
C SER A 284 28.80 58.62 -1.82
N ALA A 285 28.78 58.06 -3.03
CA ALA A 285 28.64 58.86 -4.26
C ALA A 285 28.11 58.00 -5.42
N THR A 286 27.33 58.67 -6.26
CA THR A 286 26.35 58.17 -7.21
C THR A 286 26.89 57.96 -8.63
N LYS A 287 26.16 57.09 -9.37
CA LYS A 287 25.87 57.12 -10.82
C LYS A 287 27.04 57.02 -11.83
N LYS A 288 26.92 56.06 -12.75
CA LYS A 288 26.54 56.34 -14.16
C LYS A 288 26.22 55.06 -14.95
N VAL A 289 25.13 55.15 -15.70
CA VAL A 289 24.71 54.27 -16.79
C VAL A 289 25.41 54.75 -18.07
N ALA A 290 25.88 53.82 -18.91
CA ALA A 290 26.15 54.07 -20.33
C ALA A 290 26.02 52.75 -21.13
N THR A 291 25.35 52.87 -22.27
CA THR A 291 24.89 51.83 -23.21
C THR A 291 25.63 51.97 -24.54
N THR A 292 26.10 50.89 -25.17
CA THR A 292 26.33 50.72 -26.65
C THR A 292 26.79 49.26 -26.89
N MET A 293 26.08 48.35 -27.60
CA MET A 293 25.80 48.19 -29.05
C MET A 293 27.04 47.97 -29.93
N ILE A 294 27.20 46.77 -30.52
CA ILE A 294 27.80 46.51 -31.86
C ILE A 294 27.15 45.26 -32.49
N GLU A 295 26.84 45.36 -33.79
CA GLU A 295 26.19 44.43 -34.73
C GLU A 295 27.12 43.43 -35.47
N ASP A 296 26.45 42.51 -36.18
CA ASP A 296 26.87 41.48 -37.16
C ASP A 296 27.49 41.98 -38.49
N VAL A 297 28.17 41.05 -39.19
CA VAL A 297 28.39 40.95 -40.66
C VAL A 297 28.34 39.45 -41.00
N VAL A 298 27.31 38.86 -41.65
CA VAL A 298 26.78 38.87 -43.03
C VAL A 298 27.63 38.17 -44.12
N GLY A 299 26.96 37.23 -44.83
CA GLY A 299 27.13 36.89 -46.25
C GLY A 299 26.78 35.42 -46.55
N SER A 300 25.98 35.01 -47.54
CA SER A 300 25.23 35.70 -48.61
C SER A 300 24.28 34.69 -49.31
N GLU A 301 23.06 35.14 -49.65
CA GLU A 301 22.28 35.00 -50.92
C GLU A 301 22.03 33.63 -51.61
N SER A 302 21.00 33.37 -52.43
CA SER A 302 19.71 33.99 -52.84
C SER A 302 18.96 32.93 -53.73
N SER A 303 17.66 32.64 -53.54
CA SER A 303 16.43 33.14 -54.22
C SER A 303 16.02 32.52 -55.59
N PHE A 304 14.69 32.32 -55.74
CA PHE A 304 13.84 32.10 -56.96
C PHE A 304 13.74 30.66 -57.51
N THR A 305 12.62 30.07 -58.02
CA THR A 305 11.24 30.48 -58.39
C THR A 305 10.33 29.23 -58.63
N SER A 306 9.02 29.39 -58.38
CA SER A 306 7.81 28.93 -59.14
C SER A 306 7.77 27.59 -59.92
N SER A 307 6.73 26.75 -59.72
CA SER A 307 5.56 26.64 -60.63
C SER A 307 4.56 25.45 -60.40
N ARG A 308 3.28 25.83 -60.35
CA ARG A 308 1.98 25.23 -60.81
C ARG A 308 1.77 23.71 -61.09
N ALA A 309 0.62 23.25 -60.54
CA ALA A 309 -0.52 22.55 -61.18
C ALA A 309 -0.70 21.01 -61.10
N GLY A 310 -1.86 20.58 -60.57
CA GLY A 310 -2.82 19.76 -61.34
C GLY A 310 -3.03 18.25 -61.05
N GLN A 311 -4.15 17.93 -60.39
CA GLN A 311 -5.11 16.82 -60.66
C GLN A 311 -4.84 15.33 -60.31
N LYS A 312 -5.81 14.79 -59.55
CA LYS A 312 -6.60 13.51 -59.67
C LYS A 312 -5.93 12.11 -59.65
N LYS A 313 -6.31 11.38 -58.57
CA LYS A 313 -6.76 9.96 -58.40
C LYS A 313 -6.31 8.82 -59.37
N ARG A 314 -5.93 7.70 -58.70
CA ARG A 314 -6.17 6.23 -58.95
C ARG A 314 -4.93 5.38 -59.43
N PRO A 315 -4.95 4.03 -59.33
CA PRO A 315 -4.33 3.21 -58.26
C PRO A 315 -3.16 2.29 -58.72
N LEU A 316 -2.54 1.61 -57.73
CA LEU A 316 -1.47 0.56 -57.70
C LEU A 316 -1.01 -0.10 -59.02
N PRO A 317 0.28 -0.52 -59.03
CA PRO A 317 0.55 -1.96 -59.07
C PRO A 317 1.56 -2.43 -58.01
N LYS A 318 1.44 -3.73 -57.69
CA LYS A 318 2.32 -4.53 -56.84
C LYS A 318 3.68 -4.69 -57.51
N ASP A 319 4.75 -4.58 -56.74
CA ASP A 319 6.02 -5.24 -57.03
C ASP A 319 6.70 -5.66 -55.72
N ASP A 320 7.07 -6.93 -55.70
CA ASP A 320 7.74 -7.65 -54.64
C ASP A 320 9.21 -7.21 -54.53
N ALA A 321 9.61 -6.69 -53.37
CA ALA A 321 11.02 -6.57 -52.98
C ALA A 321 11.13 -6.70 -51.45
N PRO A 322 12.15 -7.43 -50.93
CA PRO A 322 12.23 -7.80 -49.52
C PRO A 322 12.73 -6.62 -48.70
N ASP A 323 11.88 -6.07 -47.84
CA ASP A 323 12.31 -5.06 -46.86
C ASP A 323 12.99 -5.77 -45.69
N LEU A 324 14.30 -5.62 -45.62
CA LEU A 324 15.14 -6.03 -44.50
C LEU A 324 14.80 -5.13 -43.31
N SER A 325 13.75 -5.51 -42.57
CA SER A 325 13.45 -4.93 -41.26
C SER A 325 14.56 -5.32 -40.28
N ILE A 326 15.55 -4.44 -40.13
CA ILE A 326 16.47 -4.48 -38.98
C ILE A 326 15.64 -4.17 -37.74
N GLU A 327 15.03 -5.20 -37.16
CA GLU A 327 14.48 -5.14 -35.82
C GLU A 327 15.64 -4.87 -34.87
N LYS A 328 15.75 -3.63 -34.39
CA LYS A 328 16.63 -3.29 -33.28
C LYS A 328 16.13 -4.08 -32.07
N LYS A 329 16.72 -5.24 -31.81
CA LYS A 329 16.50 -5.99 -30.57
C LYS A 329 16.87 -5.08 -29.41
N LEU A 330 15.87 -4.66 -28.64
CA LEU A 330 16.07 -3.90 -27.42
C LEU A 330 16.80 -4.82 -26.44
N LEU A 331 17.97 -4.39 -25.98
CA LEU A 331 18.76 -5.10 -24.98
C LEU A 331 18.47 -4.48 -23.61
N VAL A 332 18.19 -5.32 -22.63
CA VAL A 332 18.00 -4.98 -21.22
C VAL A 332 19.08 -5.64 -20.38
N GLU A 333 19.41 -5.06 -19.23
CA GLU A 333 20.40 -5.62 -18.31
C GLU A 333 19.70 -6.50 -17.28
N CYS A 334 20.23 -7.72 -17.10
CA CYS A 334 19.76 -8.62 -16.06
C CYS A 334 20.06 -8.03 -14.67
N PRO A 335 19.07 -7.90 -13.77
CA PRO A 335 19.27 -7.27 -12.46
C PRO A 335 20.12 -8.10 -11.49
N ILE A 336 20.39 -9.38 -11.80
CA ILE A 336 21.13 -10.29 -10.90
C ILE A 336 22.60 -10.38 -11.33
N CYS A 337 22.88 -10.52 -12.63
CA CYS A 337 24.25 -10.71 -13.14
C CYS A 337 24.75 -9.59 -14.08
N ASN A 338 23.94 -8.56 -14.33
CA ASN A 338 24.23 -7.42 -15.22
C ASN A 338 24.56 -7.79 -16.68
N LEU A 339 24.21 -9.01 -17.12
CA LEU A 339 24.37 -9.43 -18.51
C LEU A 339 23.34 -8.71 -19.39
N ARG A 340 23.78 -8.21 -20.55
CA ARG A 340 22.91 -7.59 -21.55
C ARG A 340 22.25 -8.66 -22.42
N ILE A 341 20.93 -8.73 -22.35
CA ILE A 341 20.11 -9.78 -22.96
C ILE A 341 18.98 -9.11 -23.73
N ALA A 342 18.49 -9.73 -24.81
CA ALA A 342 17.32 -9.22 -25.51
C ALA A 342 16.12 -9.19 -24.56
N GLU A 343 15.32 -8.13 -24.66
CA GLU A 343 14.11 -7.96 -23.83
C GLU A 343 13.14 -9.14 -23.96
N SER A 344 13.11 -9.82 -25.12
CA SER A 344 12.31 -11.03 -25.34
C SER A 344 12.78 -12.23 -24.50
N ASP A 345 14.07 -12.27 -24.15
CA ASP A 345 14.74 -13.46 -23.61
C ASP A 345 15.09 -13.29 -22.12
N ILE A 346 14.75 -12.13 -21.52
CA ILE A 346 15.12 -11.79 -20.15
C ILE A 346 14.48 -12.71 -19.10
N ASN A 347 13.21 -13.08 -19.31
CA ASN A 347 12.49 -13.95 -18.36
C ASN A 347 13.06 -15.37 -18.40
N GLU A 348 13.33 -15.91 -19.59
CA GLU A 348 13.93 -17.24 -19.73
C GLU A 348 15.35 -17.28 -19.12
N HIS A 349 16.13 -16.21 -19.27
CA HIS A 349 17.42 -16.10 -18.58
C HIS A 349 17.27 -16.10 -17.06
N LEU A 350 16.29 -15.35 -16.51
CA LEU A 350 16.04 -15.32 -15.07
C LEU A 350 15.67 -16.72 -14.56
N ASP A 351 14.84 -17.44 -15.29
CA ASP A 351 14.36 -18.77 -14.92
C ASP A 351 15.42 -19.88 -15.11
N LEU A 352 16.34 -19.78 -16.07
CA LEU A 352 17.35 -20.83 -16.29
C LEU A 352 18.64 -20.62 -15.50
N VAL A 353 19.01 -19.37 -15.24
CA VAL A 353 20.32 -19.04 -14.64
C VAL A 353 20.21 -18.71 -13.15
N HIS A 354 19.05 -18.26 -12.66
CA HIS A 354 18.88 -17.75 -11.29
C HIS A 354 17.73 -18.41 -10.50
N SER A 355 17.18 -19.54 -10.98
CA SER A 355 16.16 -20.34 -10.28
C SER A 355 16.71 -21.20 -9.16
#